data_AF-A0A1Y1NFM5-F1
#
_entry.id   AF-A0A1Y1NFM5-F1
#
_cell.length_a   1.000
_cell.length_b   1.000
_cell.length_c   1.000
_cell.angle_alpha   90.00
_cell.angle_beta   90.00
_cell.angle_gamma   90.00
#
_symmetry.space_group_name_H-M   'P 1'
#
loop_
_entity.id
_entity.type
_entity.pdbx_description
1 polymer ?
#
loop_
_entity_poly.entity_id
_entity_poly.type
_entity_poly.pdbx_seq_one_letter_code
_entity_poly.pdbx_strand_id
1 'polypeptide(L)'
;MLFKRNLFIISKLPIVKTRSWSSKSINAFCNLFDLSRGEFDSYRKETNIPSLEVEHLNEISNLRERINIPVQEWLLFPSLLKENARHLEECYLQLKEGGFERIDARILANYRRLVQKSIRLLKAGGYLSAHVSVTESFLKHLNHKLSIENLSEESTFHFVYRTVLTHCLMSRFNTTQSVIEKFFRMYPIVKIKSFQTHLENFQLADKLNFPTDDIFQCGFLLSTHPKNTYRLLREVPTLAGMDIHEAIRLKPRLLRIPSKKIKEIYRCLRMM
;
A
#
# COMPACT_ATOMS: atom_id res chain seq x y z
N MET A 1 19.08 12.82 26.41
CA MET A 1 18.50 13.30 25.14
C MET A 1 17.61 12.19 24.57
N LEU A 2 16.33 12.20 24.92
CA LEU A 2 15.40 11.07 24.72
C LEU A 2 14.75 11.14 23.33
N PHE A 3 15.04 10.15 22.50
CA PHE A 3 14.37 9.92 21.22
C PHE A 3 12.87 9.65 21.45
N LYS A 4 12.02 10.62 21.09
CA LYS A 4 10.58 10.43 20.99
C LYS A 4 10.28 9.42 19.86
N ARG A 5 9.89 8.21 20.26
CA ARG A 5 9.19 7.24 19.40
C ARG A 5 7.94 7.91 18.84
N ASN A 6 7.96 8.29 17.57
CA ASN A 6 6.74 8.58 16.82
C ASN A 6 5.98 7.25 16.66
N LEU A 7 5.05 7.02 17.57
CA LEU A 7 4.02 6.00 17.50
C LEU A 7 3.20 6.25 16.23
N PHE A 8 3.48 5.49 15.18
CA PHE A 8 2.48 5.22 14.17
C PHE A 8 1.28 4.61 14.89
N ILE A 9 0.13 5.26 14.83
CA ILE A 9 -1.16 4.61 15.05
C ILE A 9 -1.39 3.71 13.83
N ILE A 10 -0.61 2.62 13.75
CA ILE A 10 -1.16 1.36 13.29
C ILE A 10 -2.19 1.07 14.36
N SER A 11 -3.47 0.97 13.98
CA SER A 11 -4.51 0.45 14.86
C SER A 11 -3.89 -0.71 15.62
N LYS A 12 -3.74 -0.59 16.95
CA LYS A 12 -3.33 -1.71 17.78
C LYS A 12 -4.26 -2.84 17.38
N LEU A 13 -3.74 -3.82 16.65
CA LEU A 13 -4.48 -5.07 16.47
C LEU A 13 -4.82 -5.48 17.90
N PRO A 14 -6.11 -5.69 18.23
CA PRO A 14 -6.45 -6.17 19.55
C PRO A 14 -5.57 -7.38 19.81
N ILE A 15 -5.04 -7.50 21.03
CA ILE A 15 -4.37 -8.72 21.46
C ILE A 15 -5.44 -9.81 21.34
N VAL A 16 -5.49 -10.47 20.19
CA VAL A 16 -6.44 -11.53 19.87
C VAL A 16 -6.00 -12.66 20.77
N LYS A 17 -6.78 -12.95 21.83
CA LYS A 17 -6.80 -14.27 22.47
C LYS A 17 -6.68 -15.28 21.33
N THR A 18 -5.60 -16.05 21.28
CA THR A 18 -5.25 -16.92 20.15
C THR A 18 -6.48 -17.74 19.76
N ARG A 19 -7.20 -17.27 18.73
CA ARG A 19 -8.30 -18.05 18.17
C ARG A 19 -7.65 -19.33 17.68
N SER A 20 -8.18 -20.47 18.10
CA SER A 20 -7.83 -21.73 17.48
C SER A 20 -8.14 -21.63 15.99
N TRP A 21 -7.24 -22.13 15.16
CA TRP A 21 -7.48 -22.20 13.73
C TRP A 21 -8.79 -22.94 13.44
N SER A 22 -9.70 -22.31 12.70
CA SER A 22 -10.95 -22.96 12.28
C SER A 22 -10.65 -24.03 11.23
N SER A 23 -11.42 -25.12 11.17
CA SER A 23 -11.28 -26.13 10.12
C SER A 23 -11.34 -25.52 8.71
N LYS A 24 -12.18 -24.50 8.52
CA LYS A 24 -12.28 -23.74 7.26
C LYS A 24 -10.99 -23.01 6.92
N SER A 25 -10.41 -22.28 7.88
CA SER A 25 -9.14 -21.55 7.70
C SER A 25 -7.98 -22.50 7.38
N ILE A 26 -7.94 -23.66 8.04
CA ILE A 26 -6.87 -24.64 7.79
C ILE A 26 -7.00 -25.24 6.41
N ASN A 27 -8.21 -25.66 6.02
CA ASN A 27 -8.45 -26.20 4.68
C ASN A 27 -8.13 -25.16 3.60
N ALA A 28 -8.51 -23.90 3.81
CA ALA A 28 -8.14 -22.81 2.91
C ALA A 28 -6.61 -22.65 2.82
N PHE A 29 -5.89 -22.68 3.94
CA PHE A 29 -4.43 -22.59 3.94
C PHE A 29 -3.80 -23.75 3.15
N CYS A 30 -4.21 -24.98 3.46
CA CYS A 30 -3.72 -26.19 2.81
C CYS A 30 -3.94 -26.11 1.29
N ASN A 31 -5.13 -25.69 0.85
CA ASN A 31 -5.44 -25.59 -0.58
C ASN A 31 -4.68 -24.46 -1.28
N LEU A 32 -4.57 -23.28 -0.67
CA LEU A 32 -3.93 -22.11 -1.28
C LEU A 32 -2.40 -22.23 -1.34
N PHE A 33 -1.80 -22.98 -0.41
CA PHE A 33 -0.36 -23.16 -0.31
C PHE A 33 0.09 -24.60 -0.59
N ASP A 34 -0.78 -25.42 -1.18
CA ASP A 34 -0.49 -26.80 -1.60
C ASP A 34 0.22 -27.63 -0.52
N LEU A 35 -0.36 -27.63 0.69
CA LEU A 35 0.14 -28.40 1.83
C LEU A 35 -0.90 -29.44 2.24
N SER A 36 -0.43 -30.61 2.65
CA SER A 36 -1.22 -31.54 3.44
C SER A 36 -1.51 -30.98 4.84
N ARG A 37 -2.50 -31.58 5.51
CA ARG A 37 -2.83 -31.21 6.89
C ARG A 37 -1.66 -31.43 7.86
N GLY A 38 -0.89 -32.49 7.66
CA GLY A 38 0.29 -32.80 8.47
C GLY A 38 1.39 -31.75 8.30
N GLU A 39 1.67 -31.35 7.05
CA GLU A 39 2.64 -30.29 6.74
C GLU A 39 2.22 -28.94 7.31
N PHE A 40 0.93 -28.60 7.22
CA PHE A 40 0.39 -27.41 7.87
C PHE A 40 0.62 -27.41 9.39
N ASP A 41 0.36 -28.53 10.06
CA ASP A 41 0.52 -28.62 11.51
C ASP A 41 1.99 -28.53 11.94
N SER A 42 2.92 -29.11 11.17
CA SER A 42 4.37 -28.92 11.36
C SER A 42 4.78 -27.47 11.14
N TYR A 43 4.40 -26.88 10.00
CA TYR A 43 4.68 -25.49 9.66
C TYR A 43 4.19 -24.53 10.74
N ARG A 44 2.96 -24.72 11.23
CA ARG A 44 2.37 -23.90 12.28
C ARG A 44 3.16 -23.98 13.59
N LYS A 45 3.61 -25.17 13.98
CA LYS A 45 4.40 -25.38 15.20
C LYS A 45 5.76 -24.68 15.11
N GLU A 46 6.44 -24.79 13.96
CA GLU A 46 7.76 -24.22 13.74
C GLU A 46 7.74 -22.69 13.67
N THR A 47 6.73 -22.13 13.02
CA THR A 47 6.70 -20.69 12.68
C THR A 47 5.88 -19.83 13.65
N ASN A 48 5.08 -20.47 14.50
CA ASN A 48 4.15 -19.83 15.43
C ASN A 48 3.27 -18.79 14.71
N ILE A 49 2.73 -19.13 13.53
CA ILE A 49 1.77 -18.27 12.84
C ILE A 49 0.45 -18.18 13.62
N PRO A 50 -0.12 -16.97 13.78
CA PRO A 50 -1.43 -16.82 14.40
C PRO A 50 -2.51 -17.41 13.50
N SER A 51 -3.70 -17.67 14.04
CA SER A 51 -4.87 -18.01 13.22
C SER A 51 -5.19 -16.88 12.25
N LEU A 52 -5.37 -17.24 10.98
CA LEU A 52 -5.73 -16.33 9.90
C LEU A 52 -7.15 -16.64 9.39
N GLU A 53 -7.89 -15.59 9.07
CA GLU A 53 -9.23 -15.71 8.47
C GLU A 53 -9.10 -16.07 6.98
N VAL A 54 -10.10 -16.75 6.42
CA VAL A 54 -10.09 -17.24 5.03
C VAL A 54 -9.95 -16.09 4.03
N GLU A 55 -10.61 -14.96 4.28
CA GLU A 55 -10.53 -13.77 3.43
C GLU A 55 -9.09 -13.23 3.34
N HIS A 56 -8.38 -13.20 4.47
CA HIS A 56 -6.99 -12.74 4.53
C HIS A 56 -6.06 -13.68 3.77
N LEU A 57 -6.23 -14.99 3.94
CA LEU A 57 -5.45 -16.00 3.20
C LEU A 57 -5.64 -15.86 1.69
N ASN A 58 -6.89 -15.66 1.25
CA ASN A 58 -7.19 -15.41 -0.16
C ASN A 58 -6.52 -14.11 -0.67
N GLU A 59 -6.59 -13.02 0.09
CA GLU A 59 -5.95 -11.76 -0.31
C GLU A 59 -4.43 -11.90 -0.47
N ILE A 60 -3.78 -12.63 0.45
CA ILE A 60 -2.34 -12.89 0.42
C ILE A 60 -1.95 -13.83 -0.74
N SER A 61 -2.68 -14.93 -0.93
CA SER A 61 -2.40 -15.86 -2.05
C SER A 61 -2.57 -15.17 -3.40
N ASN A 62 -3.67 -14.43 -3.57
CA ASN A 62 -3.93 -13.67 -4.79
C ASN A 62 -2.85 -12.62 -5.06
N LEU A 63 -2.30 -11.97 -4.02
CA LEU A 63 -1.17 -11.07 -4.21
C LEU A 63 0.06 -11.83 -4.68
N ARG A 64 0.45 -12.89 -3.94
CA ARG A 64 1.63 -13.73 -4.23
C ARG A 64 1.63 -14.19 -5.68
N GLU A 65 0.50 -14.67 -6.18
CA GLU A 65 0.34 -15.11 -7.57
C GLU A 65 0.55 -13.96 -8.56
N ARG A 66 -0.05 -12.78 -8.32
CA ARG A 66 0.13 -11.60 -9.19
C ARG A 66 1.58 -11.13 -9.27
N ILE A 67 2.33 -11.21 -8.17
CA ILE A 67 3.74 -10.82 -8.12
C ILE A 67 4.70 -11.99 -8.42
N ASN A 68 4.14 -13.15 -8.79
CA ASN A 68 4.85 -14.33 -9.25
C ASN A 68 5.92 -14.87 -8.28
N ILE A 69 5.61 -14.92 -6.98
CA ILE A 69 6.50 -15.53 -5.98
C ILE A 69 6.04 -16.96 -5.68
N PRO A 70 6.93 -17.99 -5.77
CA PRO A 70 6.56 -19.37 -5.47
C PRO A 70 6.04 -19.57 -4.04
N VAL A 71 5.12 -20.52 -3.85
CA VAL A 71 4.54 -20.86 -2.54
C VAL A 71 5.64 -21.21 -1.53
N GLN A 72 6.55 -22.08 -1.95
CA GLN A 72 7.62 -22.64 -1.12
C GLN A 72 8.52 -21.52 -0.62
N GLU A 73 8.84 -20.55 -1.49
CA GLU A 73 9.63 -19.38 -1.14
C GLU A 73 8.87 -18.44 -0.18
N TRP A 74 7.57 -18.26 -0.40
CA TRP A 74 6.71 -17.43 0.46
C TRP A 74 6.64 -17.98 1.89
N LEU A 75 6.48 -19.29 2.03
CA LEU A 75 6.34 -19.96 3.32
C LEU A 75 7.62 -19.88 4.17
N LEU A 76 8.81 -19.69 3.57
CA LEU A 76 10.05 -19.43 4.31
C LEU A 76 9.99 -18.13 5.15
N PHE A 77 9.06 -17.22 4.84
CA PHE A 77 8.92 -15.94 5.53
C PHE A 77 7.50 -15.78 6.12
N PRO A 78 7.21 -16.41 7.29
CA PRO A 78 5.88 -16.37 7.91
C PRO A 78 5.38 -14.96 8.26
N SER A 79 6.26 -13.96 8.29
CA SER A 79 5.89 -12.55 8.44
C SER A 79 5.02 -12.07 7.27
N LEU A 80 5.25 -12.55 6.05
CA LEU A 80 4.47 -12.18 4.87
C LEU A 80 3.01 -12.60 4.99
N LEU A 81 2.73 -13.73 5.64
CA LEU A 81 1.37 -14.22 5.91
C LEU A 81 0.62 -13.33 6.92
N LYS A 82 1.33 -12.57 7.76
CA LYS A 82 0.74 -11.72 8.82
C LYS A 82 0.49 -10.29 8.34
N GLU A 83 1.15 -9.89 7.26
CA GLU A 83 1.06 -8.52 6.72
C GLU A 83 -0.23 -8.31 5.94
N ASN A 84 -0.63 -7.05 5.79
CA ASN A 84 -1.77 -6.71 4.94
C ASN A 84 -1.37 -6.82 3.45
N ALA A 85 -2.16 -7.55 2.64
CA ALA A 85 -1.84 -7.76 1.22
C ALA A 85 -1.68 -6.44 0.44
N ARG A 86 -2.48 -5.41 0.74
CA ARG A 86 -2.33 -4.11 0.06
C ARG A 86 -1.02 -3.43 0.44
N HIS A 87 -0.61 -3.53 1.71
CA HIS A 87 0.67 -2.98 2.12
C HIS A 87 1.83 -3.68 1.41
N LEU A 88 1.79 -5.01 1.30
CA LEU A 88 2.78 -5.78 0.55
C LEU A 88 2.80 -5.42 -0.94
N GLU A 89 1.63 -5.19 -1.56
CA GLU A 89 1.52 -4.70 -2.93
C GLU A 89 2.24 -3.35 -3.09
N GLU A 90 1.99 -2.39 -2.20
CA GLU A 90 2.67 -1.08 -2.24
C GLU A 90 4.19 -1.19 -2.02
N CYS A 91 4.65 -2.09 -1.15
CA CYS A 91 6.07 -2.36 -0.92
C CYS A 91 6.74 -2.95 -2.17
N TYR A 92 6.09 -3.95 -2.77
CA TYR A 92 6.56 -4.57 -4.01
C TYR A 92 6.66 -3.54 -5.14
N LEU A 93 5.61 -2.74 -5.35
CA LEU A 93 5.58 -1.71 -6.38
C LEU A 93 6.65 -0.64 -6.14
N GLN A 94 6.84 -0.16 -4.91
CA GLN A 94 7.92 0.80 -4.61
C GLN A 94 9.31 0.25 -4.92
N LEU A 95 9.59 -1.01 -4.55
CA LEU A 95 10.87 -1.64 -4.89
C LEU A 95 11.06 -1.71 -6.41
N LYS A 96 10.02 -2.14 -7.13
CA LYS A 96 10.03 -2.26 -8.59
C LYS A 96 10.26 -0.90 -9.26
N GLU A 97 9.52 0.11 -8.83
CA GLU A 97 9.63 1.49 -9.34
C GLU A 97 10.99 2.12 -9.04
N GLY A 98 11.63 1.70 -7.95
CA GLY A 98 12.98 2.13 -7.57
C GLY A 98 14.11 1.37 -8.27
N GLY A 99 13.79 0.47 -9.20
CA GLY A 99 14.77 -0.23 -10.04
C GLY A 99 15.23 -1.59 -9.52
N PHE A 100 14.52 -2.22 -8.59
CA PHE A 100 14.77 -3.62 -8.23
C PHE A 100 14.30 -4.54 -9.38
N GLU A 101 15.23 -5.28 -9.99
CA GLU A 101 14.93 -6.17 -11.12
C GLU A 101 14.30 -7.49 -10.68
N ARG A 102 14.76 -8.05 -9.56
CA ARG A 102 14.24 -9.29 -8.97
C ARG A 102 13.80 -9.04 -7.53
N ILE A 103 12.50 -9.18 -7.28
CA ILE A 103 11.90 -9.04 -5.95
C ILE A 103 11.39 -10.41 -5.53
N ASP A 104 12.09 -11.00 -4.56
CA ASP A 104 11.82 -12.31 -3.99
C ASP A 104 11.10 -12.16 -2.62
N ALA A 105 10.60 -13.26 -2.04
CA ALA A 105 9.90 -13.27 -0.76
C ALA A 105 10.78 -12.71 0.37
N ARG A 106 12.08 -13.00 0.33
CA ARG A 106 13.06 -12.53 1.31
C ARG A 106 13.17 -11.01 1.28
N ILE A 107 13.29 -10.42 0.09
CA ILE A 107 13.38 -8.97 -0.12
C ILE A 107 12.11 -8.31 0.41
N LEU A 108 10.93 -8.84 0.04
CA LEU A 108 9.65 -8.28 0.49
C LEU A 108 9.48 -8.38 2.02
N ALA A 109 9.84 -9.51 2.62
CA ALA A 109 9.80 -9.71 4.07
C ALA A 109 10.77 -8.78 4.82
N ASN A 110 11.85 -8.36 4.16
CA ASN A 110 12.86 -7.46 4.69
C ASN A 110 12.68 -6.01 4.24
N TYR A 111 11.57 -5.66 3.58
CA TYR A 111 11.34 -4.35 2.95
C TYR A 111 11.78 -3.19 3.82
N ARG A 112 11.26 -3.12 5.07
CA ARG A 112 11.54 -2.01 6.00
C ARG A 112 13.03 -1.83 6.29
N ARG A 113 13.79 -2.93 6.36
CA ARG A 113 15.25 -2.87 6.58
C ARG A 113 15.98 -2.44 5.33
N LEU A 114 15.54 -2.92 4.16
CA LEU A 114 16.18 -2.61 2.88
C LEU A 114 16.00 -1.14 2.50
N VAL A 115 14.79 -0.59 2.62
CA VAL A 115 14.55 0.81 2.21
C VAL A 115 15.28 1.84 3.08
N GLN A 116 15.78 1.45 4.25
CA GLN A 116 16.60 2.29 5.12
C GLN A 116 18.10 2.21 4.80
N LYS A 117 18.52 1.32 3.89
CA LYS A 117 19.91 1.28 3.42
C LYS A 117 20.16 2.36 2.38
N SER A 118 21.40 2.83 2.32
CA SER A 118 21.87 3.69 1.23
C SER A 118 21.83 2.96 -0.11
N ILE A 119 21.68 3.71 -1.20
CA ILE A 119 21.73 3.14 -2.56
C ILE A 119 23.04 2.40 -2.79
N ARG A 120 24.18 2.95 -2.33
CA ARG A 120 25.49 2.30 -2.41
C ARG A 120 25.48 0.91 -1.76
N LEU A 121 24.89 0.77 -0.57
CA LEU A 121 24.80 -0.52 0.13
C LEU A 121 23.84 -1.50 -0.55
N LEU A 122 22.79 -0.99 -1.19
CA LEU A 122 21.88 -1.82 -1.97
C LEU A 122 22.56 -2.35 -3.24
N LYS A 123 23.36 -1.52 -3.93
CA LYS A 123 24.19 -1.93 -5.07
C LYS A 123 25.25 -2.95 -4.66
N ALA A 124 26.02 -2.67 -3.61
CA ALA A 124 27.05 -3.58 -3.10
C ALA A 124 26.47 -4.93 -2.65
N GLY A 125 25.22 -4.94 -2.15
CA GLY A 125 24.51 -6.15 -1.77
C GLY A 125 23.84 -6.90 -2.93
N GLY A 126 23.98 -6.43 -4.17
CA GLY A 126 23.38 -7.04 -5.36
C GLY A 126 21.85 -6.87 -5.46
N TYR A 127 21.25 -5.96 -4.70
CA TYR A 127 19.81 -5.68 -4.76
C TYR A 127 19.46 -4.73 -5.91
N LEU A 128 20.41 -3.87 -6.29
CA LEU A 128 20.31 -2.93 -7.40
C LEU A 128 21.52 -3.13 -8.32
N SER A 129 21.33 -3.02 -9.62
CA SER A 129 22.44 -3.00 -10.57
C SER A 129 23.30 -1.74 -10.38
N ALA A 130 24.61 -1.86 -10.64
CA ALA A 130 25.58 -0.78 -10.44
C ALA A 130 25.22 0.49 -11.24
N HIS A 131 24.59 0.33 -12.40
CA HIS A 131 24.25 1.43 -13.32
C HIS A 131 22.86 2.04 -13.07
N VAL A 132 22.05 1.47 -12.17
CA VAL A 132 20.72 1.99 -11.90
C VAL A 132 20.82 3.31 -11.13
N SER A 133 20.22 4.37 -11.69
CA SER A 133 19.83 5.56 -10.93
C SER A 133 18.44 5.35 -10.35
N VAL A 134 18.34 5.30 -9.01
CA VAL A 134 17.07 5.12 -8.30
C VAL A 134 16.16 6.34 -8.49
N THR A 135 16.72 7.55 -8.48
CA THR A 135 15.98 8.79 -8.73
C THR A 135 15.34 8.77 -10.12
N GLU A 136 16.11 8.44 -11.16
CA GLU A 136 15.58 8.32 -12.53
C GLU A 136 14.58 7.19 -12.66
N SER A 137 14.81 6.05 -11.97
CA SER A 137 13.87 4.94 -11.97
C SER A 137 12.50 5.38 -11.46
N PHE A 138 12.44 6.09 -10.33
CA PHE A 138 11.18 6.65 -9.83
C PHE A 138 10.57 7.69 -10.77
N LEU A 139 11.38 8.59 -11.34
CA LEU A 139 10.90 9.63 -12.26
C LEU A 139 10.26 9.03 -13.52
N LYS A 140 10.76 7.89 -14.03
CA LYS A 140 10.15 7.18 -15.17
C LYS A 140 8.72 6.74 -14.92
N HIS A 141 8.33 6.56 -13.66
CA HIS A 141 6.97 6.21 -13.25
C HIS A 141 6.06 7.42 -13.03
N LEU A 142 6.54 8.64 -13.30
CA LEU A 142 5.78 9.86 -13.19
C LEU A 142 5.53 10.47 -14.57
N ASN A 143 4.28 10.81 -14.88
CA ASN A 143 3.88 11.39 -16.18
C ASN A 143 4.28 12.87 -16.36
N HIS A 144 5.13 13.43 -15.49
CA HIS A 144 5.43 14.86 -15.46
C HIS A 144 6.91 15.16 -15.68
N LYS A 145 7.17 16.34 -16.28
CA LYS A 145 8.50 16.94 -16.52
C LYS A 145 9.19 17.35 -15.21
N LEU A 146 9.19 16.47 -14.21
CA LEU A 146 9.92 16.66 -12.98
C LEU A 146 11.39 16.39 -13.27
N SER A 147 12.19 17.45 -13.28
CA SER A 147 13.63 17.34 -13.26
C SER A 147 14.08 17.46 -11.82
N ILE A 148 14.55 16.35 -11.25
CA ILE A 148 15.17 16.31 -9.93
C ILE A 148 16.60 15.85 -10.18
N GLU A 149 17.58 16.59 -9.65
CA GLU A 149 18.97 16.18 -9.73
C GLU A 149 19.16 14.81 -9.08
N ASN A 150 20.08 14.01 -9.64
CA ASN A 150 20.40 12.72 -9.10
C ASN A 150 20.91 12.87 -7.66
N LEU A 151 20.16 12.31 -6.72
CA LEU A 151 20.53 12.32 -5.31
C LEU A 151 21.74 11.40 -5.06
N SER A 152 22.54 11.76 -4.06
CA SER A 152 23.75 11.02 -3.67
C SER A 152 23.45 9.55 -3.38
N GLU A 153 24.37 8.66 -3.76
CA GLU A 153 24.26 7.22 -3.47
C GLU A 153 24.34 6.89 -1.96
N GLU A 154 24.80 7.83 -1.14
CA GLU A 154 24.75 7.72 0.33
C GLU A 154 23.34 7.92 0.88
N SER A 155 22.43 8.49 0.09
CA SER A 155 21.02 8.63 0.45
C SER A 155 20.36 7.27 0.59
N THR A 156 19.47 7.14 1.58
CA THR A 156 18.66 5.93 1.72
C THR A 156 17.64 5.83 0.59
N PHE A 157 17.28 4.62 0.20
CA PHE A 157 16.22 4.39 -0.79
C PHE A 157 14.92 5.11 -0.41
N HIS A 158 14.54 5.03 0.87
CA HIS A 158 13.38 5.73 1.39
C HIS A 158 13.52 7.25 1.25
N PHE A 159 14.68 7.82 1.56
CA PHE A 159 14.90 9.26 1.40
C PHE A 159 14.69 9.69 -0.05
N VAL A 160 15.28 8.97 -1.01
CA VAL A 160 15.13 9.27 -2.44
C VAL A 160 13.67 9.21 -2.87
N TYR A 161 12.95 8.13 -2.53
CA TYR A 161 11.52 8.01 -2.80
C TYR A 161 10.72 9.19 -2.21
N ARG A 162 11.00 9.56 -0.95
CA ARG A 162 10.30 10.65 -0.25
C ARG A 162 10.54 12.01 -0.90
N THR A 163 11.76 12.26 -1.37
CA THR A 163 12.11 13.48 -2.08
C THR A 163 11.36 13.54 -3.41
N VAL A 164 11.41 12.48 -4.22
CA VAL A 164 10.70 12.42 -5.51
C VAL A 164 9.20 12.61 -5.32
N LEU A 165 8.57 11.94 -4.34
CA LEU A 165 7.15 12.13 -4.04
C LEU A 165 6.82 13.55 -3.59
N THR A 166 7.68 14.17 -2.78
CA THR A 166 7.49 15.55 -2.34
C THR A 166 7.47 16.51 -3.52
N HIS A 167 8.45 16.40 -4.42
CA HIS A 167 8.49 17.21 -5.64
C HIS A 167 7.31 16.94 -6.57
N CYS A 168 6.88 15.67 -6.69
CA CYS A 168 5.70 15.30 -7.46
C CYS A 168 4.44 16.00 -6.93
N LEU A 169 4.20 15.95 -5.62
CA LEU A 169 3.04 16.61 -5.01
C LEU A 169 3.14 18.14 -5.07
N MET A 170 4.34 18.71 -4.85
CA MET A 170 4.55 20.15 -4.99
C MET A 170 4.21 20.64 -6.40
N SER A 171 4.67 19.92 -7.42
CA SER A 171 4.37 20.24 -8.82
C SER A 171 2.90 20.03 -9.15
N ARG A 172 2.30 18.92 -8.70
CA ARG A 172 0.89 18.61 -8.99
C ARG A 172 -0.07 19.64 -8.40
N PHE A 173 0.20 20.10 -7.17
CA PHE A 173 -0.68 20.98 -6.41
C PHE A 173 -0.21 22.44 -6.34
N ASN A 174 0.83 22.79 -7.10
CA ASN A 174 1.47 24.11 -7.08
C ASN A 174 1.70 24.64 -5.64
N THR A 175 2.35 23.82 -4.81
CA THR A 175 2.48 24.10 -3.38
C THR A 175 3.91 23.94 -2.87
N THR A 176 4.16 24.31 -1.62
CA THR A 176 5.50 24.33 -1.02
C THR A 176 5.80 23.06 -0.21
N GLN A 177 7.08 22.79 0.02
CA GLN A 177 7.51 21.67 0.85
C GLN A 177 6.88 21.70 2.26
N SER A 178 6.79 22.87 2.89
CA SER A 178 6.17 23.03 4.22
C SER A 178 4.69 22.59 4.24
N VAL A 179 3.95 22.87 3.17
CA VAL A 179 2.56 22.40 3.01
C VAL A 179 2.51 20.89 2.84
N ILE A 180 3.40 20.32 2.02
CA ILE A 180 3.49 18.87 1.85
C ILE A 180 3.84 18.14 3.15
N GLU A 181 4.73 18.71 3.97
CA GLU A 181 5.06 18.14 5.28
C GLU A 181 3.86 18.16 6.24
N LYS A 182 3.07 19.26 6.26
CA LYS A 182 1.80 19.32 7.00
C LYS A 182 0.82 18.26 6.49
N PHE A 183 0.68 18.15 5.18
CA PHE A 183 -0.18 17.17 4.52
C PHE A 183 0.19 15.73 4.91
N PHE A 184 1.48 15.40 4.91
CA PHE A 184 1.96 14.08 5.31
C PHE A 184 1.80 13.77 6.81
N ARG A 185 1.70 14.79 7.67
CA ARG A 185 1.33 14.60 9.09
C ARG A 185 -0.16 14.25 9.21
N MET A 186 -1.01 14.88 8.41
CA MET A 186 -2.46 14.60 8.40
C MET A 186 -2.80 13.26 7.73
N TYR A 187 -2.08 12.91 6.65
CA TYR A 187 -2.34 11.75 5.81
C TYR A 187 -1.09 10.88 5.66
N PRO A 188 -0.63 10.22 6.75
CA PRO A 188 0.64 9.51 6.75
C PRO A 188 0.69 8.31 5.79
N ILE A 189 -0.46 7.73 5.46
CA ILE A 189 -0.59 6.61 4.52
C ILE A 189 -0.17 7.00 3.10
N VAL A 190 -0.26 8.29 2.73
CA VAL A 190 0.20 8.74 1.41
C VAL A 190 1.69 8.48 1.24
N LYS A 191 2.49 8.54 2.33
CA LYS A 191 3.95 8.40 2.28
C LYS A 191 4.45 6.99 1.95
N ILE A 192 3.58 6.00 1.91
CA ILE A 192 3.96 4.58 1.82
C ILE A 192 3.37 3.92 0.57
N LYS A 193 2.90 4.71 -0.40
CA LYS A 193 2.26 4.23 -1.62
C LYS A 193 3.20 4.31 -2.81
N SER A 194 3.10 3.38 -3.73
CA SER A 194 3.78 3.45 -5.02
C SER A 194 3.37 4.69 -5.83
N PHE A 195 4.25 5.11 -6.73
CA PHE A 195 3.97 6.18 -7.67
C PHE A 195 2.81 5.83 -8.59
N GLN A 196 2.70 4.57 -9.01
CA GLN A 196 1.55 4.08 -9.75
C GLN A 196 0.24 4.32 -8.99
N THR A 197 0.17 3.96 -7.70
CA THR A 197 -1.01 4.22 -6.87
C THR A 197 -1.30 5.72 -6.74
N HIS A 198 -0.27 6.57 -6.67
CA HIS A 198 -0.46 8.03 -6.69
C HIS A 198 -1.04 8.53 -8.00
N LEU A 199 -0.49 8.10 -9.13
CA LEU A 199 -0.97 8.49 -10.46
C LEU A 199 -2.42 8.07 -10.69
N GLU A 200 -2.79 6.85 -10.33
CA GLU A 200 -4.19 6.39 -10.42
C GLU A 200 -5.12 7.25 -9.54
N ASN A 201 -4.68 7.65 -8.35
CA ASN A 201 -5.46 8.55 -7.51
C ASN A 201 -5.52 9.98 -8.07
N PHE A 202 -4.49 10.48 -8.75
CA PHE A 202 -4.55 11.78 -9.43
C PHE A 202 -5.54 11.75 -10.59
N GLN A 203 -5.54 10.67 -11.40
CA GLN A 203 -6.52 10.49 -12.46
C GLN A 203 -7.96 10.41 -11.90
N LEU A 204 -8.14 9.73 -10.77
CA LEU A 204 -9.42 9.73 -10.06
C LEU A 204 -9.81 11.13 -9.56
N ALA A 205 -8.85 11.91 -9.06
CA ALA A 205 -9.09 13.27 -8.60
C ALA A 205 -9.60 14.15 -9.75
N ASP A 206 -8.97 14.04 -10.93
CA ASP A 206 -9.40 14.75 -12.15
C ASP A 206 -10.80 14.32 -12.57
N LYS A 207 -11.08 13.02 -12.64
CA LYS A 207 -12.42 12.49 -12.99
C LYS A 207 -13.51 12.91 -12.02
N LEU A 208 -13.16 13.11 -10.76
CA LEU A 208 -14.06 13.55 -9.71
C LEU A 208 -14.10 15.09 -9.58
N ASN A 209 -13.38 15.82 -10.43
CA ASN A 209 -13.27 17.28 -10.41
C ASN A 209 -12.88 17.81 -9.02
N PHE A 210 -11.92 17.16 -8.36
CA PHE A 210 -11.29 17.73 -7.18
C PHE A 210 -10.43 18.95 -7.55
N PRO A 211 -10.29 19.94 -6.65
CA PRO A 211 -9.41 21.08 -6.90
C PRO A 211 -7.97 20.61 -7.10
N THR A 212 -7.33 21.10 -8.16
CA THR A 212 -5.94 20.78 -8.47
C THR A 212 -4.94 21.63 -7.67
N ASP A 213 -5.41 22.67 -6.98
CA ASP A 213 -4.63 23.62 -6.19
C ASP A 213 -4.74 23.40 -4.67
N ASP A 214 -5.68 22.56 -4.21
CA ASP A 214 -5.82 22.20 -2.80
C ASP A 214 -5.62 20.71 -2.53
N ILE A 215 -4.39 20.37 -2.12
CA ILE A 215 -4.00 19.01 -1.75
C ILE A 215 -4.81 18.45 -0.57
N PHE A 216 -5.31 19.30 0.35
CA PHE A 216 -6.01 18.83 1.54
C PHE A 216 -7.41 18.31 1.23
N GLN A 217 -8.10 18.88 0.23
CA GLN A 217 -9.35 18.32 -0.26
C GLN A 217 -9.17 16.94 -0.88
N CYS A 218 -8.05 16.74 -1.58
CA CYS A 218 -7.68 15.44 -2.14
C CYS A 218 -7.20 14.43 -1.09
N GLY A 219 -6.94 14.85 0.16
CA GLY A 219 -6.26 14.02 1.15
C GLY A 219 -6.95 12.69 1.46
N PHE A 220 -8.28 12.67 1.49
CA PHE A 220 -9.05 11.43 1.65
C PHE A 220 -8.87 10.49 0.46
N LEU A 221 -8.96 11.01 -0.77
CA LEU A 221 -8.75 10.23 -1.99
C LEU A 221 -7.33 9.70 -2.08
N LEU A 222 -6.33 10.57 -1.92
CA LEU A 222 -4.91 10.21 -1.94
C LEU A 222 -4.54 9.23 -0.82
N SER A 223 -5.32 9.15 0.26
CA SER A 223 -5.14 8.16 1.34
C SER A 223 -5.77 6.81 1.03
N THR A 224 -6.67 6.70 0.06
CA THR A 224 -7.35 5.45 -0.30
C THR A 224 -6.67 4.69 -1.43
N HIS A 225 -6.87 3.38 -1.49
CA HIS A 225 -6.44 2.59 -2.63
C HIS A 225 -7.44 2.82 -3.79
N PRO A 226 -6.99 3.12 -5.03
CA PRO A 226 -7.86 3.45 -6.18
C PRO A 226 -9.00 2.45 -6.40
N LYS A 227 -8.70 1.13 -6.35
CA LYS A 227 -9.70 0.04 -6.41
C LYS A 227 -10.91 0.23 -5.49
N ASN A 228 -10.74 0.81 -4.29
CA ASN A 228 -11.87 1.06 -3.38
C ASN A 228 -12.79 2.16 -3.94
N THR A 229 -12.21 3.24 -4.47
CA THR A 229 -12.95 4.34 -5.09
C THR A 229 -13.67 3.86 -6.34
N TYR A 230 -12.99 3.15 -7.24
CA TYR A 230 -13.63 2.55 -8.42
C TYR A 230 -14.79 1.63 -8.05
N ARG A 231 -14.61 0.80 -7.02
CA ARG A 231 -15.67 -0.08 -6.53
C ARG A 231 -16.86 0.70 -5.99
N LEU A 232 -16.61 1.77 -5.23
CA LEU A 232 -17.67 2.64 -4.71
C LEU A 232 -18.47 3.28 -5.85
N LEU A 233 -17.79 3.93 -6.80
CA LEU A 233 -18.43 4.58 -7.95
C LEU A 233 -19.28 3.60 -8.78
N ARG A 234 -18.80 2.35 -8.93
CA ARG A 234 -19.52 1.31 -9.67
C ARG A 234 -20.72 0.73 -8.90
N GLU A 235 -20.55 0.49 -7.60
CA GLU A 235 -21.57 -0.22 -6.79
C GLU A 235 -22.66 0.71 -6.24
N VAL A 236 -22.37 2.00 -6.11
CA VAL A 236 -23.27 3.03 -5.54
C VAL A 236 -23.24 4.24 -6.48
N PRO A 237 -24.01 4.24 -7.58
CA PRO A 237 -23.99 5.35 -8.54
C PRO A 237 -24.68 6.62 -7.99
N THR A 238 -25.61 6.46 -7.05
CA THR A 238 -26.28 7.56 -6.37
C THR A 238 -26.30 7.32 -4.86
N LEU A 239 -26.39 8.37 -4.05
CA LEU A 239 -26.53 8.29 -2.61
C LEU A 239 -27.48 9.38 -2.12
N ALA A 240 -28.57 8.99 -1.45
CA ALA A 240 -29.62 9.92 -0.99
C ALA A 240 -30.15 10.85 -2.10
N GLY A 241 -30.38 10.31 -3.31
CA GLY A 241 -30.88 11.07 -4.46
C GLY A 241 -29.83 11.92 -5.20
N MET A 242 -28.60 12.00 -4.69
CA MET A 242 -27.49 12.73 -5.31
C MET A 242 -26.57 11.78 -6.10
N ASP A 243 -25.97 12.27 -7.19
CA ASP A 243 -24.92 11.54 -7.89
C ASP A 243 -23.71 11.29 -6.96
N ILE A 244 -23.12 10.09 -7.02
CA ILE A 244 -22.05 9.72 -6.09
C ILE A 244 -20.79 10.58 -6.26
N HIS A 245 -20.51 11.08 -7.47
CA HIS A 245 -19.38 11.97 -7.72
C HIS A 245 -19.58 13.29 -6.97
N GLU A 246 -20.81 13.83 -7.01
CA GLU A 246 -21.18 15.04 -6.25
C GLU A 246 -21.11 14.81 -4.74
N ALA A 247 -21.66 13.69 -4.26
CA ALA A 247 -21.63 13.34 -2.84
C ALA A 247 -20.18 13.20 -2.32
N ILE A 248 -19.29 12.61 -3.11
CA ILE A 248 -17.87 12.48 -2.77
C ILE A 248 -17.19 13.86 -2.73
N ARG A 249 -17.47 14.77 -3.68
CA ARG A 249 -16.92 16.13 -3.64
C ARG A 249 -17.37 16.88 -2.38
N LEU A 250 -18.65 16.80 -2.04
CA LEU A 250 -19.21 17.45 -0.86
C LEU A 250 -18.71 16.81 0.45
N LYS A 251 -18.51 15.49 0.47
CA LYS A 251 -18.07 14.73 1.64
C LYS A 251 -16.99 13.70 1.25
N PRO A 252 -15.72 14.12 1.06
CA PRO A 252 -14.64 13.21 0.64
C PRO A 252 -14.35 12.07 1.63
N ARG A 253 -14.79 12.22 2.89
CA ARG A 253 -14.75 11.17 3.93
C ARG A 253 -15.47 9.88 3.52
N LEU A 254 -16.45 9.95 2.61
CA LEU A 254 -17.12 8.76 2.08
C LEU A 254 -16.13 7.75 1.49
N LEU A 255 -15.02 8.21 0.91
CA LEU A 255 -13.98 7.35 0.34
C LEU A 255 -13.30 6.43 1.37
N ARG A 256 -13.36 6.74 2.67
CA ARG A 256 -12.79 5.92 3.73
C ARG A 256 -13.75 4.84 4.24
N ILE A 257 -15.03 4.90 3.88
CA ILE A 257 -16.01 3.93 4.34
C ILE A 257 -15.96 2.74 3.37
N PRO A 258 -15.89 1.49 3.86
CA PRO A 258 -15.94 0.31 3.00
C PRO A 258 -17.19 0.35 2.10
N SER A 259 -17.03 0.09 0.79
CA SER A 259 -18.14 0.16 -0.18
C SER A 259 -19.35 -0.68 0.24
N LYS A 260 -19.10 -1.85 0.87
CA LYS A 260 -20.15 -2.71 1.44
C LYS A 260 -21.04 -1.98 2.45
N LYS A 261 -20.45 -1.19 3.35
CA LYS A 261 -21.21 -0.41 4.34
C LYS A 261 -21.98 0.74 3.69
N ILE A 262 -21.38 1.42 2.72
CA ILE A 262 -22.10 2.46 1.95
C ILE A 262 -23.27 1.81 1.19
N LYS A 263 -23.07 0.63 0.62
CA LYS A 263 -24.11 -0.12 -0.09
C LYS A 263 -25.25 -0.56 0.83
N GLU A 264 -24.95 -0.94 2.07
CA GLU A 264 -25.96 -1.23 3.10
C GLU A 264 -26.79 0.02 3.42
N ILE A 265 -26.15 1.16 3.67
CA ILE A 265 -26.84 2.45 3.88
C ILE A 265 -27.68 2.82 2.66
N TYR A 266 -27.11 2.72 1.46
CA TYR A 266 -27.79 3.01 0.19
C TYR A 266 -29.05 2.16 0.00
N ARG A 267 -29.00 0.87 0.37
CA ARG A 267 -30.17 -0.02 0.31
C ARG A 267 -31.25 0.42 1.30
N CYS A 268 -30.89 0.75 2.53
CA CYS A 268 -31.85 1.25 3.52
C CYS A 268 -32.55 2.52 3.06
N LEU A 269 -31.80 3.46 2.46
CA LEU A 269 -32.34 4.74 1.98
C LEU A 269 -33.18 4.62 0.70
N ARG A 270 -33.07 3.53 -0.08
CA ARG A 270 -33.93 3.26 -1.25
C ARG A 270 -35.24 2.56 -0.90
N MET A 271 -35.35 1.99 0.30
CA MET A 271 -36.56 1.34 0.79
C MET A 271 -37.52 2.32 1.48
N MET A 272 -37.12 3.59 1.60
CA MET A 272 -37.96 4.72 2.01
C MET A 272 -38.44 5.46 0.78
#